data_AF-A0A918Q6K5-F1
#
_entry.id   AF-A0A918Q6K5-F1
#
_cell.length_a   1.000
_cell.length_b   1.000
_cell.length_c   1.000
_cell.angle_alpha   90.00
_cell.angle_beta   90.00
_cell.angle_gamma   90.00
#
_symmetry.space_group_name_H-M   'P 1'
#
loop_
_entity.id
_entity.type
_entity.pdbx_description
1 polymer ?
#
loop_
_entity_poly.entity_id
_entity_poly.type
_entity_poly.pdbx_seq_one_letter_code
_entity_poly.pdbx_strand_id
1 'polypeptide(L)' 'MYVCNCNAIRERDAKSAILSGAITPKAVFDHCQTRAQCAKCVCDIRQMIAEQQSVMAIAAE' A
#
# COMPACT_ATOMS: atom_id res chain seq x y z
N MET A 1 1.14 11.35 5.61
CA MET A 1 -0.27 11.24 6.06
C MET A 1 -0.55 9.83 6.57
N TYR A 2 -1.56 9.61 7.41
CA TYR A 2 -2.06 8.25 7.70
C TYR A 2 -2.95 7.79 6.56
N VAL A 3 -2.66 6.60 6.03
CA VAL A 3 -3.53 5.92 5.05
C VAL A 3 -4.49 4.99 5.79
N CYS A 4 -4.03 4.32 6.86
CA CYS A 4 -4.87 3.53 7.76
C CYS A 4 -4.81 4.08 9.19
N ASN A 5 -5.91 4.65 9.67
CA ASN A 5 -6.00 5.11 11.07
C ASN A 5 -6.07 3.95 12.07
N CYS A 6 -6.69 2.83 11.70
CA CYS A 6 -6.89 1.68 12.58
C CYS A 6 -5.56 0.96 12.90
N ASN A 7 -4.71 0.80 11.89
CA ASN A 7 -3.42 0.11 12.00
C ASN A 7 -2.22 1.07 12.06
N ALA A 8 -2.47 2.38 12.17
CA ALA A 8 -1.45 3.42 12.14
C ALA A 8 -0.46 3.33 10.96
N ILE A 9 -0.93 2.91 9.78
CA ILE A 9 -0.12 2.82 8.57
C ILE A 9 -0.05 4.20 7.93
N ARG A 10 1.17 4.76 7.86
CA ARG A 10 1.41 6.02 7.14
C ARG A 10 1.65 5.74 5.67
N GLU A 11 1.47 6.78 4.85
CA GLU A 11 1.72 6.73 3.42
C GLU A 11 3.12 6.20 3.09
N ARG A 12 4.15 6.61 3.86
CA ARG A 12 5.52 6.11 3.70
C ARG A 12 5.64 4.61 3.97
N ASP A 13 4.87 4.09 4.93
CA ASP A 13 4.93 2.67 5.31
C ASP A 13 4.26 1.83 4.21
N ALA A 14 3.12 2.30 3.71
CA ALA A 14 2.45 1.70 2.56
C ALA A 14 3.35 1.74 1.30
N LYS A 15 3.98 2.89 0.99
CA LYS A 15 4.93 3.00 -0.13
C LYS A 15 6.12 2.05 0.04
N SER A 16 6.69 1.94 1.24
CA SER A 16 7.78 1.00 1.54
C SER A 16 7.37 -0.45 1.27
N ALA A 17 6.15 -0.84 1.68
CA ALA A 17 5.63 -2.18 1.42
C ALA A 17 5.49 -2.44 -0.10
N ILE A 18 4.95 -1.48 -0.85
CA ILE A 18 4.75 -1.58 -2.30
C ILE A 18 6.09 -1.68 -3.02
N LEU A 19 7.07 -0.82 -2.68
CA LEU A 19 8.44 -0.89 -3.22
C LEU A 19 9.15 -2.21 -2.87
N SER A 20 8.76 -2.85 -1.77
CA SER A 20 9.24 -4.18 -1.37
C SER A 20 8.48 -5.33 -2.06
N GLY A 21 7.59 -5.04 -3.01
CA GLY A 21 6.87 -6.04 -3.82
C GLY A 21 5.42 -6.32 -3.40
N ALA A 22 4.84 -5.54 -2.49
CA ALA A 22 3.42 -5.71 -2.15
C ALA A 22 2.51 -5.26 -3.31
N ILE A 23 1.85 -6.23 -3.96
CA ILE A 23 0.92 -5.99 -5.08
C ILE A 23 -0.56 -6.07 -4.69
N THR A 24 -0.87 -6.27 -3.41
CA THR A 24 -2.25 -6.28 -2.91
C THR A 24 -2.35 -5.57 -1.56
N PRO A 25 -3.54 -5.05 -1.17
CA PRO A 25 -3.74 -4.49 0.16
C PRO A 25 -3.42 -5.47 1.28
N LYS A 26 -3.73 -6.77 1.09
CA LYS A 26 -3.35 -7.82 2.03
C LYS A 26 -1.83 -7.89 2.21
N ALA A 27 -1.06 -7.86 1.13
CA ALA A 27 0.39 -7.88 1.19
C ALA A 27 0.96 -6.63 1.90
N VAL A 28 0.32 -5.47 1.76
CA VAL A 28 0.67 -4.26 2.52
C VAL A 28 0.41 -4.46 4.02
N PHE A 29 -0.75 -4.99 4.41
CA PHE A 29 -1.02 -5.30 5.82
C PHE A 29 -0.05 -6.34 6.39
N ASP A 30 0.24 -7.40 5.63
CA ASP A 30 1.18 -8.45 6.02
C ASP A 30 2.61 -7.88 6.20
N HIS A 31 3.07 -7.02 5.29
CA HIS A 31 4.37 -6.33 5.39
C HIS A 31 4.44 -5.43 6.63
N CYS A 32 3.35 -4.72 6.94
CA CYS A 32 3.24 -3.90 8.15
C CYS A 32 2.95 -4.72 9.42
N GLN A 33 2.89 -6.06 9.34
CA GLN A 33 2.56 -6.96 10.46
C GLN A 33 1.22 -6.63 11.14
N THR A 34 0.24 -6.20 10.35
CA THR A 34 -1.11 -5.83 10.81
C THR A 34 -2.18 -6.62 10.07
N ARG A 35 -3.45 -6.43 10.45
CA ARG A 35 -4.61 -7.04 9.77
C ARG A 35 -5.66 -5.97 9.48
N ALA A 36 -6.41 -6.13 8.40
CA ALA A 36 -7.50 -5.21 8.07
C ALA A 36 -8.53 -5.18 9.22
N GLN A 37 -8.95 -3.98 9.61
CA GLN A 37 -9.97 -3.77 10.66
C GLN A 37 -11.28 -3.20 10.09
N CYS A 38 -11.28 -1.93 9.67
CA CYS A 38 -12.49 -1.27 9.13
C CYS A 38 -12.55 -1.22 7.59
N ALA A 39 -11.48 -1.67 6.91
CA ALA A 39 -11.30 -1.68 5.46
C ALA A 39 -11.41 -0.32 4.72
N LYS A 40 -11.61 0.81 5.40
CA LYS A 40 -11.75 2.13 4.76
C LYS A 40 -10.56 2.53 3.88
N CYS A 41 -9.35 2.19 4.32
CA CYS A 41 -8.10 2.46 3.61
C CYS A 41 -7.83 1.55 2.40
N VAL A 42 -8.65 0.51 2.16
CA VAL A 42 -8.35 -0.49 1.13
C VAL A 42 -8.37 0.11 -0.28
N CYS A 43 -9.29 1.03 -0.56
CA CYS A 43 -9.37 1.72 -1.86
C CYS A 43 -8.11 2.58 -2.09
N ASP A 44 -7.70 3.35 -1.09
CA ASP A 44 -6.50 4.20 -1.18
C ASP A 44 -5.25 3.35 -1.40
N ILE A 45 -5.10 2.26 -0.65
CA ILE A 45 -3.96 1.34 -0.83
C ILE A 45 -3.95 0.71 -2.24
N ARG A 46 -5.11 0.35 -2.80
CA ARG A 46 -5.20 -0.15 -4.19
C ARG A 46 -4.76 0.90 -5.21
N GLN A 47 -5.18 2.14 -5.01
CA GLN A 47 -4.76 3.24 -5.87
C GLN A 47 -3.25 3.45 -5.80
N MET A 48 -2.66 3.49 -4.60
CA MET A 48 -1.21 3.62 -4.41
C MET A 48 -0.42 2.48 -5.10
N ILE A 49 -0.95 1.25 -5.09
CA ILE A 49 -0.34 0.12 -5.80
C ILE A 49 -0.39 0.35 -7.32
N ALA A 50 -1.56 0.73 -7.85
CA ALA A 50 -1.73 0.97 -9.28
C ALA A 50 -0.85 2.12 -9.80
N GLU A 51 -0.76 3.22 -9.03
CA GLU A 51 0.13 4.36 -9.33
C GLU A 51 1.59 3.93 -9.34
N GLN A 52 2.02 3.09 -8.40
CA GLN A 52 3.41 2.61 -8.39
C GLN A 52 3.70 1.68 -9.58
N GLN A 53 2.75 0.82 -9.94
CA GLN A 53 2.89 -0.07 -11.09
C GLN A 53 2.96 0.69 -12.42
N SER A 54 2.17 1.76 -12.58
CA SER A 54 2.24 2.59 -13.79
C SER A 54 3.58 3.33 -13.90
N VAL A 55 4.11 3.85 -12.79
CA VAL A 55 5.45 4.47 -12.77
C VAL A 55 6.54 3.47 -13.14
N MET A 56 6.48 2.24 -12.60
CA MET A 56 7.46 1.20 -12.92
C MET A 56 7.37 0.72 -14.36
N ALA A 57 6.18 0.68 -14.96
CA ALA A 57 6.00 0.32 -16.35
C ALA A 57 6.65 1.34 -17.29
N ILE A 58 6.42 2.65 -17.04
CA ILE A 58 7.01 3.73 -17.85
C ILE A 58 8.53 3.75 -17.73
N ALA A 59 9.09 3.46 -16.55
CA ALA A 59 10.54 3.46 -16.34
C ALA A 59 11.27 2.30 -17.03
N ALA A 60 10.55 1.29 -17.53
CA ALA A 60 11.12 0.15 -18.23
C ALA A 60 11.11 0.31 -19.78
N GLU A 61 10.54 1.40 -20.29
CA GLU A 61 10.51 1.78 -21.71
C GLU A 61 11.70 2.69 -22.07
#